data_AF-A0A356X2D5-F1
#
_entry.id   AF-A0A356X2D5-F1
#
_cell.length_a   1.000
_cell.length_b   1.000
_cell.length_c   1.000
_cell.angle_alpha   90.00
_cell.angle_beta   90.00
_cell.angle_gamma   90.00
#
_symmetry.space_group_name_H-M   'P 1'
#
loop_
_entity.id
_entity.type
_entity.pdbx_description
1 polymer ?
#
loop_
_entity_poly.entity_id
_entity_poly.type
_entity_poly.pdbx_seq_one_letter_code
_entity_poly.pdbx_strand_id
1 'polypeptide(L)' 'MLLLVACQSTEQSNNTYPETKEWSIALHGGAGAVSKDMPEERQQAYMESLEEALTIGAEILENGGSALDAIEKTVNYL' A
#
# COMPACT_ATOMS: atom_id res chain seq x y z
N MET A 1 17.36 -52.82 17.76
CA MET A 1 17.52 -51.74 16.78
C MET A 1 16.30 -50.84 16.92
N LEU A 2 16.47 -49.84 17.78
CA LEU A 2 15.54 -48.74 17.99
C LEU A 2 15.48 -47.92 16.70
N LEU A 3 14.30 -47.49 16.25
CA LEU A 3 14.07 -46.10 15.87
C LEU A 3 12.56 -45.86 15.75
N LEU A 4 12.04 -45.13 16.75
CA LEU A 4 10.70 -44.59 16.81
C LEU A 4 10.53 -43.53 15.70
N VAL A 5 9.41 -43.57 15.00
CA VAL A 5 8.94 -42.49 14.15
C VAL A 5 8.60 -41.28 15.04
N ALA A 6 9.21 -40.14 14.74
CA ALA A 6 8.74 -38.84 15.19
C ALA A 6 8.88 -37.85 14.02
N CYS A 7 7.79 -37.65 13.27
CA CYS A 7 7.60 -36.41 12.54
C CYS A 7 7.44 -35.31 13.58
N GLN A 8 8.47 -34.49 13.77
CA GLN A 8 8.31 -33.22 14.46
C GLN A 8 7.62 -32.27 13.50
N SER A 9 6.34 -32.03 13.73
CA SER A 9 5.67 -30.85 13.20
C SER A 9 6.51 -29.65 13.62
N THR A 10 7.06 -28.93 12.65
CA THR A 10 7.78 -27.67 12.87
C THR A 10 6.92 -26.77 13.75
N GLU A 11 7.41 -26.46 14.94
CA GLU A 11 6.76 -25.49 15.80
C GLU A 11 6.73 -24.14 15.07
N GLN A 12 5.52 -23.67 14.76
CA GLN A 12 5.32 -22.28 14.38
C GLN A 12 5.69 -21.44 15.59
N SER A 13 6.81 -20.73 15.45
CA SER A 13 7.17 -19.60 16.31
C SER A 13 5.96 -18.66 16.38
N ASN A 14 5.21 -18.76 17.48
CA ASN A 14 4.23 -17.75 17.87
C ASN A 14 5.03 -16.53 18.33
N ASN A 15 5.44 -15.72 17.36
CA ASN A 15 6.05 -14.43 17.67
C ASN A 15 4.92 -13.53 18.18
N THR A 16 4.81 -13.36 19.50
CA THR A 16 3.77 -12.56 20.17
C THR A 16 4.03 -11.05 20.08
N TYR A 17 4.83 -10.61 19.12
CA TYR A 17 4.97 -9.20 18.80
C TYR A 17 3.92 -8.87 17.73
N PRO A 18 3.15 -7.78 17.87
CA PRO A 18 2.37 -7.30 16.75
C PRO A 18 3.38 -6.97 15.64
N GLU A 19 3.46 -7.84 14.63
CA GLU A 19 4.11 -7.57 13.36
C GLU A 19 3.31 -6.41 12.74
N THR A 20 3.71 -5.18 13.07
CA THR A 20 3.27 -4.01 12.35
C THR A 20 3.81 -4.17 10.94
N LYS A 21 2.96 -4.56 10.00
CA LYS A 21 3.35 -4.66 8.60
C LYS A 21 3.87 -3.29 8.14
N GLU A 22 5.16 -3.22 7.89
CA GLU A 22 5.74 -2.05 7.23
C GLU A 22 5.19 -1.97 5.81
N TRP A 23 4.80 -0.77 5.40
CA TRP A 23 4.23 -0.53 4.08
C TRP A 23 4.86 0.70 3.42
N SER A 24 4.76 0.74 2.10
CA SER A 24 5.14 1.89 1.28
C SER A 24 4.22 1.93 0.08
N ILE A 25 3.84 3.13 -0.33
CA ILE A 25 2.95 3.36 -1.47
C ILE A 25 3.49 4.55 -2.26
N ALA A 26 3.38 4.47 -3.58
CA ALA A 26 3.73 5.54 -4.50
C ALA A 26 2.65 5.64 -5.57
N LEU A 27 2.37 6.87 -6.02
CA LEU A 27 1.35 7.17 -7.02
C LEU A 27 1.94 8.07 -8.11
N HIS A 28 1.55 7.83 -9.37
CA HIS A 28 1.79 8.76 -10.47
C HIS A 28 0.47 9.07 -11.19
N GLY A 29 0.26 10.32 -11.63
CA GLY A 29 -0.92 10.72 -12.40
C GLY A 29 -0.77 10.61 -13.93
N GLY A 30 0.32 10.00 -14.41
CA GLY A 30 0.62 9.81 -15.83
C GLY A 30 2.00 10.37 -16.21
N ALA A 31 2.54 9.93 -17.33
CA ALA A 31 3.83 10.40 -17.86
C ALA A 31 3.61 11.18 -19.17
N GLY A 32 4.21 12.37 -19.29
CA GLY A 32 4.07 13.23 -20.46
C GLY A 32 4.59 14.65 -20.22
N ALA A 33 4.46 15.51 -21.24
CA ALA A 33 4.84 16.92 -21.11
C ALA A 33 3.74 17.70 -20.37
N VAL A 34 4.04 18.15 -19.15
CA VAL A 34 3.23 19.14 -18.45
C VAL A 34 3.59 20.52 -19.01
N SER A 35 2.59 21.23 -19.56
CA SER A 35 2.81 22.59 -20.06
C SER A 35 3.26 23.51 -18.93
N LYS A 36 4.30 24.32 -19.18
CA LYS A 36 4.75 25.36 -18.23
C LYS A 36 3.74 26.50 -18.08
N ASP A 37 2.86 26.66 -19.05
CA ASP A 37 1.81 27.68 -19.05
C ASP A 37 0.52 27.17 -18.37
N MET A 38 0.57 26.03 -17.68
CA MET A 38 -0.57 25.52 -16.94
C MET A 38 -0.99 26.52 -15.85
N PRO A 39 -2.27 26.93 -15.80
CA PRO A 39 -2.76 27.81 -14.73
C PRO A 39 -2.48 27.20 -13.35
N GLU A 40 -2.10 28.03 -12.38
CA GLU A 40 -1.78 27.59 -11.03
C GLU A 40 -2.94 26.82 -10.37
N GLU A 41 -4.17 27.30 -10.54
CA GLU A 41 -5.38 26.63 -10.05
C GLU A 41 -5.51 25.19 -10.60
N ARG A 42 -5.13 24.97 -11.86
CA ARG A 42 -5.18 23.63 -12.46
C ARG A 42 -4.06 22.74 -11.92
N GLN A 43 -2.89 23.30 -11.66
CA GLN A 43 -1.78 22.58 -11.02
C GLN A 43 -2.16 22.17 -9.60
N GLN A 44 -2.76 23.09 -8.84
CA GLN A 44 -3.24 22.84 -7.48
C GLN A 44 -4.30 21.75 -7.47
N ALA A 45 -5.36 21.86 -8.27
CA ALA A 45 -6.41 20.85 -8.35
C ALA A 45 -5.87 19.46 -8.76
N TYR A 46 -4.89 19.42 -9.66
CA TYR A 46 -4.23 18.16 -10.03
C TYR A 46 -3.45 17.55 -8.85
N MET A 47 -2.67 18.36 -8.12
CA MET A 47 -1.93 17.89 -6.95
C MET A 47 -2.86 17.47 -5.80
N GLU A 48 -3.93 18.23 -5.55
CA GLU A 48 -4.96 17.90 -4.55
C GLU A 48 -5.59 16.53 -4.84
N SER A 49 -5.97 16.27 -6.10
CA SER A 49 -6.52 14.96 -6.46
C SER A 49 -5.54 13.80 -6.23
N LEU A 50 -4.24 14.01 -6.48
CA LEU A 50 -3.21 12.99 -6.22
C LEU A 50 -2.99 12.76 -4.73
N GLU A 51 -3.03 13.83 -3.93
CA GLU A 51 -2.91 13.76 -2.48
C GLU A 51 -4.10 13.04 -1.85
N GLU A 52 -5.33 13.33 -2.29
CA GLU A 52 -6.55 12.65 -1.86
C GLU A 52 -6.50 11.14 -2.21
N ALA A 53 -6.13 10.81 -3.45
CA ALA A 53 -5.99 9.42 -3.90
C ALA A 53 -4.95 8.64 -3.08
N LEU A 54 -3.80 9.28 -2.80
CA LEU A 54 -2.72 8.70 -2.01
C LEU A 54 -3.15 8.48 -0.56
N THR A 55 -3.88 9.43 0.02
CA THR A 55 -4.41 9.35 1.39
C THR A 55 -5.35 8.16 1.56
N ILE A 56 -6.27 7.93 0.61
CA ILE A 56 -7.17 6.76 0.61
C ILE A 56 -6.38 5.45 0.73
N GLY A 57 -5.34 5.28 -0.09
CA GLY A 57 -4.53 4.07 -0.08
C GLY A 57 -3.69 3.93 1.21
N ALA A 58 -3.11 5.03 1.67
CA ALA A 58 -2.33 5.08 2.90
C ALA A 58 -3.17 4.71 4.13
N GLU A 59 -4.39 5.23 4.24
CA GLU A 59 -5.32 4.91 5.34
C GLU A 59 -5.69 3.42 5.35
N ILE A 60 -5.91 2.81 4.18
CA ILE A 60 -6.20 1.36 4.11
C ILE A 60 -5.00 0.55 4.61
N LEU A 61 -3.78 0.92 4.22
CA LEU A 61 -2.55 0.23 4.64
C LEU A 61 -2.25 0.45 6.13
N GLU A 62 -2.43 1.67 6.64
CA GLU A 62 -2.27 2.01 8.07
C GLU A 62 -3.22 1.20 8.95
N ASN A 63 -4.44 0.96 8.48
CA ASN A 63 -5.43 0.14 9.18
C ASN A 63 -5.26 -1.38 8.97
N GLY A 64 -4.16 -1.82 8.34
CA GLY A 64 -3.85 -3.25 8.14
C GLY A 64 -4.62 -3.90 6.99
N GLY A 65 -5.21 -3.11 6.09
CA GLY A 65 -5.87 -3.57 4.88
C GLY A 65 -4.90 -4.19 3.87
N SER A 66 -5.44 -4.82 2.83
CA SER A 66 -4.61 -5.46 1.81
C SER A 66 -4.05 -4.43 0.83
N ALA A 67 -2.86 -4.73 0.27
CA ALA A 67 -2.28 -3.90 -0.79
C ALA A 67 -3.18 -3.82 -2.04
N LEU A 68 -3.93 -4.89 -2.33
CA LEU A 68 -4.87 -4.91 -3.45
C LEU A 68 -6.02 -3.93 -3.23
N ASP A 69 -6.63 -3.94 -2.04
CA ASP A 69 -7.71 -3.00 -1.69
C ASP A 69 -7.21 -1.55 -1.74
N ALA A 70 -6.03 -1.29 -1.15
CA ALA A 70 -5.43 0.04 -1.15
C ALA A 70 -5.23 0.59 -2.57
N ILE A 71 -4.63 -0.20 -3.46
CA ILE A 71 -4.35 0.21 -4.84
C ILE A 71 -5.65 0.35 -5.64
N GLU A 72 -6.59 -0.58 -5.52
CA GLU A 72 -7.85 -0.53 -6.25
C GLU A 72 -8.66 0.73 -5.86
N LYS A 73 -8.72 1.07 -4.57
CA LYS A 73 -9.43 2.25 -4.10
C LYS A 73 -8.73 3.55 -4.51
N THR A 74 -7.40 3.61 -4.41
CA THR A 74 -6.61 4.75 -4.89
C THR A 74 -6.80 5.01 -6.38
N VAL A 75 -6.76 3.98 -7.23
CA VAL A 75 -6.89 4.15 -8.68
C VAL A 75 -8.33 4.48 -9.11
N ASN A 76 -9.35 3.88 -8.48
CA ASN A 76 -10.75 4.15 -8.82
C ASN A 76 -11.23 5.57 -8.45
N TYR A 77 -10.50 6.26 -7.56
CA TYR A 77 -10.79 7.66 -7.24
C TYR A 77 -10.31 8.62 -8.35
N LEU A 78 -9.21 8.30 -9.05
CA LEU A 78 -8.61 9.11 -10.11
C LEU A 78 -9.38 9.02 -11.44
#